data_AF-A0A6J1K9U3-F1
#
_entry.id   AF-A0A6J1K9U3-F1
#
_cell.length_a   1.000
_cell.length_b   1.000
_cell.length_c   1.000
_cell.angle_alpha   90.00
_cell.angle_beta   90.00
_cell.angle_gamma   90.00
#
_symmetry.space_group_name_H-M   'P 1'
#
loop_
_entity.id
_entity.type
_entity.pdbx_description
1 polymer ?
#
loop_
_entity_poly.entity_id
_entity_poly.type
_entity_poly.pdbx_seq_one_letter_code
_entity_poly.pdbx_strand_id
1 'polypeptide(L)'
;MTTIGFRLISVPSAVSPLSLLSHKPRDDQSQALRHNLPITTSRRGLTMLSFLSAMPSLFLPAPATAFDIGISGPKDWLREQKKKASRFLLAPIEASRDSLHAVYLMLSNYSDYSNKDMEDVQRMLKSAARDCVLKDRNSFVQFQASTGVEVCTFQLIVKNAASLLGNEDPIKLEAESRLKDLVSSFTSLNSLAYETDIQVNSNRQKVLDAVNDTIDSLDKFEKGIKDCLEI
;
A
#
# COMPACT_ATOMS: atom_id res chain seq x y z
N MET A 1 -16.07 59.17 -51.03
CA MET A 1 -17.37 58.77 -51.63
C MET A 1 -17.97 57.69 -50.74
N THR A 2 -19.17 57.99 -50.21
CA THR A 2 -20.25 57.12 -49.72
C THR A 2 -20.00 56.03 -48.67
N THR A 3 -20.49 56.35 -47.47
CA THR A 3 -21.05 55.51 -46.39
C THR A 3 -22.23 54.62 -46.83
N ILE A 4 -22.47 53.52 -46.10
CA ILE A 4 -23.79 53.09 -45.58
C ILE A 4 -23.54 52.07 -44.45
N GLY A 5 -24.18 52.29 -43.30
CA GLY A 5 -24.33 51.30 -42.22
C GLY A 5 -25.80 50.89 -42.09
N PHE A 6 -26.05 49.76 -41.41
CA PHE A 6 -27.37 49.42 -40.85
C PHE A 6 -27.23 48.67 -39.52
N ARG A 7 -28.17 48.95 -38.62
CA ARG A 7 -28.30 48.48 -37.22
C ARG A 7 -29.29 47.30 -37.09
N LEU A 8 -28.99 46.42 -36.12
CA LEU A 8 -29.81 45.72 -35.11
C LEU A 8 -31.21 45.16 -35.43
N ILE A 9 -31.42 43.86 -35.10
CA ILE A 9 -32.67 43.28 -34.54
C ILE A 9 -32.34 42.20 -33.47
N SER A 10 -33.16 42.13 -32.42
CA SER A 10 -33.15 41.38 -31.14
C SER A 10 -33.75 39.95 -31.23
N VAL A 11 -33.17 38.88 -30.62
CA VAL A 11 -33.57 38.07 -29.39
C VAL A 11 -34.93 37.29 -29.50
N PRO A 12 -35.25 36.15 -28.78
CA PRO A 12 -34.54 35.22 -27.86
C PRO A 12 -34.70 33.69 -28.17
N SER A 13 -34.02 32.80 -27.43
CA SER A 13 -34.70 31.68 -26.72
C SER A 13 -33.77 31.01 -25.70
N ALA A 14 -34.31 30.88 -24.49
CA ALA A 14 -33.72 30.27 -23.31
C ALA A 14 -33.95 28.76 -23.28
N VAL A 15 -32.99 28.01 -22.74
CA VAL A 15 -33.26 26.76 -22.00
C VAL A 15 -32.21 26.63 -20.89
N SER A 16 -32.64 26.78 -19.63
CA SER A 16 -31.96 26.24 -18.45
C SER A 16 -32.37 24.78 -18.25
N PRO A 17 -31.57 23.99 -17.51
CA PRO A 17 -32.21 23.31 -16.38
C PRO A 17 -31.40 23.36 -15.08
N LEU A 18 -32.14 23.77 -14.04
CA LEU A 18 -32.13 23.30 -12.65
C LEU A 18 -30.79 23.14 -11.93
N SER A 19 -30.40 24.20 -11.23
CA SER A 19 -29.62 24.10 -9.98
C SER A 19 -30.55 23.59 -8.87
N LEU A 20 -30.44 22.30 -8.52
CA LEU A 20 -31.15 21.70 -7.40
C LEU A 20 -30.22 21.55 -6.19
N LEU A 21 -30.66 22.15 -5.08
CA LEU A 21 -30.28 21.92 -3.67
C LEU A 21 -28.81 22.08 -3.26
N SER A 22 -28.56 23.27 -2.71
CA SER A 22 -27.64 23.49 -1.59
C SER A 22 -28.01 22.57 -0.42
N HIS A 23 -27.15 21.59 -0.11
CA HIS A 23 -27.25 20.79 1.12
C HIS A 23 -26.28 21.35 2.15
N LYS A 24 -26.85 22.12 3.08
CA LYS A 24 -26.22 22.57 4.32
C LYS A 24 -26.21 21.39 5.30
N PRO A 25 -25.07 20.91 5.81
CA PRO A 25 -25.07 20.11 7.02
C PRO A 25 -25.22 21.09 8.19
N ARG A 26 -26.34 20.98 8.90
CA ARG A 26 -26.55 21.68 10.17
C ARG A 26 -26.68 20.63 11.26
N ASP A 27 -25.98 20.95 12.34
CA ASP A 27 -26.22 20.55 13.72
C ASP A 27 -25.80 19.13 14.13
N ASP A 28 -24.55 19.09 14.60
CA ASP A 28 -24.14 18.40 15.82
C ASP A 28 -25.25 18.37 16.87
N GLN A 29 -25.76 17.18 17.16
CA GLN A 29 -26.41 16.88 18.43
C GLN A 29 -26.32 15.38 18.73
N SER A 30 -25.11 14.89 18.99
CA SER A 30 -24.94 13.68 19.81
C SER A 30 -24.71 14.13 21.24
N GLN A 31 -25.82 14.26 21.96
CA GLN A 31 -25.85 14.56 23.38
C GLN A 31 -25.00 13.55 24.14
N ALA A 32 -23.98 14.07 24.82
CA ALA A 32 -23.27 13.41 25.88
C ALA A 32 -24.25 13.04 27.02
N LEU A 33 -24.82 11.85 26.98
CA LEU A 33 -25.51 11.28 28.13
C LEU A 33 -24.52 10.47 28.94
N ARG A 34 -23.78 11.20 29.79
CA ARG A 34 -23.03 10.64 30.91
C ARG A 34 -23.99 9.88 31.82
N HIS A 35 -24.05 8.57 31.68
CA HIS A 35 -24.60 7.71 32.73
C HIS A 35 -23.55 7.58 33.83
N ASN A 36 -23.60 8.53 34.75
CA ASN A 36 -22.99 8.43 36.07
C ASN A 36 -23.64 7.22 36.76
N LEU A 37 -22.92 6.11 36.91
CA LEU A 37 -23.24 5.10 37.90
C LEU A 37 -22.81 5.64 39.28
N PRO A 38 -23.73 5.92 40.21
CA PRO A 38 -23.34 6.18 41.58
C PRO A 38 -22.91 4.84 42.21
N ILE A 39 -21.60 4.63 42.31
CA ILE A 39 -21.03 3.59 43.17
C ILE A 39 -21.34 4.02 44.60
N THR A 40 -22.40 3.47 45.18
CA THR A 40 -22.71 3.57 46.60
C THR A 40 -22.37 2.23 47.25
N THR A 41 -21.13 2.08 47.70
CA THR A 41 -20.80 1.07 48.72
C THR A 41 -20.32 1.79 49.97
N SER A 42 -21.18 1.71 50.97
CA SER A 42 -21.09 2.35 52.27
C SER A 42 -19.86 1.87 53.04
N ARG A 43 -19.12 2.84 53.60
CA ARG A 43 -18.07 2.61 54.59
C ARG A 43 -18.66 2.00 55.87
N ARG A 44 -18.23 0.80 56.23
CA ARG A 44 -18.18 0.36 57.64
C ARG A 44 -16.80 -0.23 57.88
N GLY A 45 -16.11 0.38 58.84
CA GLY A 45 -14.77 0.00 59.27
C GLY A 45 -14.77 -1.07 60.36
N LEU A 46 -13.53 -1.44 60.72
CA LEU A 46 -13.06 -2.34 61.77
C LEU A 46 -13.46 -3.82 61.56
N THR A 47 -12.55 -4.79 61.63
CA THR A 47 -11.47 -4.98 62.61
C THR A 47 -10.31 -5.81 62.03
N MET A 48 -9.08 -5.39 62.31
CA MET A 48 -7.88 -6.23 62.22
C MET A 48 -7.96 -7.35 63.27
N LEU A 49 -7.84 -8.61 62.84
CA LEU A 49 -7.52 -9.74 63.71
C LEU A 49 -6.38 -10.53 63.06
N SER A 50 -5.18 -10.32 63.57
CA SER A 50 -4.03 -11.18 63.32
C SER A 50 -4.13 -12.40 64.23
N PHE A 51 -4.13 -13.61 63.64
CA PHE A 51 -3.72 -14.81 64.34
C PHE A 51 -2.66 -15.52 63.50
N LEU A 52 -1.47 -15.62 64.07
CA LEU A 52 -0.41 -16.50 63.60
C LEU A 52 -0.81 -17.96 63.86
N SER A 53 -0.86 -18.77 62.81
CA SER A 53 -0.59 -20.20 62.93
C SER A 53 0.30 -20.64 61.77
N ALA A 54 1.48 -21.13 62.12
CA ALA A 54 2.48 -21.63 61.22
C ALA A 54 2.29 -23.13 60.98
N MET A 55 2.59 -23.54 59.73
CA MET A 55 3.16 -24.82 59.26
C MET A 55 2.38 -25.52 58.12
N PRO A 56 3.09 -26.18 57.19
CA PRO A 56 2.91 -26.00 55.76
C PRO A 56 2.21 -27.21 55.12
N SER A 57 1.11 -26.96 54.43
CA SER A 57 0.50 -27.97 53.55
C SER A 57 0.96 -27.71 52.13
N LEU A 58 2.01 -28.42 51.74
CA LEU A 58 2.43 -28.60 50.35
C LEU A 58 1.35 -29.40 49.60
N PHE A 59 0.31 -28.72 49.15
CA PHE A 59 -0.52 -29.20 48.05
C PHE A 59 -0.36 -28.20 46.92
N LEU A 60 0.69 -28.41 46.13
CA LEU A 60 0.82 -27.82 44.81
C LEU A 60 -0.42 -28.30 44.02
N PRO A 61 -1.32 -27.42 43.57
CA PRO A 61 -2.35 -27.87 42.64
C PRO A 61 -1.62 -28.46 41.43
N ALA A 62 -2.00 -29.67 41.04
CA ALA A 62 -1.47 -30.29 39.83
C ALA A 62 -1.55 -29.28 38.69
N PRO A 63 -0.49 -29.12 37.87
CA PRO A 63 -0.56 -28.21 36.74
C PRO A 63 -1.78 -28.61 35.91
N ALA A 64 -2.73 -27.68 35.77
CA ALA A 64 -3.87 -27.88 34.89
C ALA A 64 -3.31 -28.02 33.48
N THR A 65 -3.26 -29.25 32.97
CA THR A 65 -3.03 -29.51 31.56
C THR A 65 -4.27 -29.05 30.83
N ALA A 66 -4.28 -27.77 30.45
CA ALA A 66 -5.22 -27.26 29.47
C ALA A 66 -4.90 -27.97 28.15
N PHE A 67 -5.64 -29.03 27.85
CA PHE A 67 -5.73 -29.51 26.48
C PHE A 67 -6.44 -28.41 25.71
N ASP A 68 -5.68 -27.60 24.96
CA ASP A 68 -6.24 -26.71 23.96
C ASP A 68 -6.88 -27.59 22.89
N ILE A 69 -8.18 -27.84 23.04
CA ILE A 69 -9.04 -28.27 21.95
C ILE A 69 -8.83 -27.23 20.85
N GLY A 70 -8.29 -27.68 19.71
CA GLY A 70 -7.61 -26.93 18.66
C GLY A 70 -8.34 -25.77 17.97
N ILE A 71 -8.90 -24.83 18.73
CA ILE A 71 -9.24 -23.48 18.26
C ILE A 71 -7.99 -22.63 18.36
N SER A 72 -7.23 -22.67 17.27
CA SER A 72 -6.25 -21.66 16.86
C SER A 72 -6.66 -20.27 17.36
N GLY A 73 -5.81 -19.64 18.18
CA GLY A 73 -6.12 -18.35 18.79
C GLY A 73 -6.39 -17.26 17.74
N PRO A 74 -6.95 -16.08 18.10
CA PRO A 74 -7.31 -15.04 17.14
C PRO A 74 -6.15 -14.63 16.20
N LYS A 75 -4.91 -14.64 16.70
CA LYS A 75 -3.70 -14.35 15.92
C LYS A 75 -3.42 -15.43 14.86
N ASP A 76 -3.55 -16.69 15.23
CA ASP A 76 -3.29 -17.83 14.36
C ASP A 76 -4.42 -18.00 13.33
N TRP A 77 -5.66 -17.71 13.72
CA TRP A 77 -6.78 -17.59 12.79
C TRP A 77 -6.53 -16.49 11.74
N LEU A 78 -6.08 -15.29 12.16
CA LEU A 78 -5.74 -14.20 11.23
C LEU A 78 -4.57 -14.57 10.30
N ARG A 79 -3.58 -15.29 10.81
CA ARG A 79 -2.45 -15.81 10.01
C ARG A 79 -2.95 -16.71 8.90
N GLU A 80 -3.84 -17.66 9.21
CA GLU A 80 -4.43 -18.56 8.22
C GLU A 80 -5.28 -17.81 7.17
N GLN A 81 -6.01 -16.77 7.58
CA GLN A 81 -6.75 -15.93 6.63
C GLN A 81 -5.82 -15.19 5.66
N LYS A 82 -4.68 -14.67 6.14
CA LYS A 82 -3.70 -14.02 5.28
C LYS A 82 -3.06 -14.98 4.30
N LYS A 83 -2.74 -16.20 4.73
CA LYS A 83 -2.25 -17.27 3.83
C LYS A 83 -3.24 -17.54 2.71
N LYS A 84 -4.54 -17.68 3.04
CA LYS A 84 -5.61 -17.89 2.04
C LYS A 84 -5.82 -16.70 1.11
N ALA A 85 -5.63 -15.48 1.60
CA ALA A 85 -5.74 -14.26 0.80
C ALA A 85 -4.45 -13.87 0.06
N SER A 86 -3.35 -14.62 0.25
CA SER A 86 -2.02 -14.29 -0.28
C SER A 86 -1.99 -13.99 -1.77
N ARG A 87 -2.77 -14.70 -2.60
CA ARG A 87 -2.87 -14.45 -4.05
C ARG A 87 -3.20 -12.99 -4.40
N PHE A 88 -4.01 -12.32 -3.56
CA PHE A 88 -4.40 -10.93 -3.78
C PHE A 88 -3.29 -9.96 -3.38
N LEU A 89 -2.45 -10.34 -2.41
CA LEU A 89 -1.25 -9.59 -2.03
C LEU A 89 -0.16 -9.74 -3.08
N LEU A 90 -0.06 -10.91 -3.73
CA LEU A 90 0.96 -11.18 -4.74
C LEU A 90 0.58 -10.68 -6.14
N ALA A 91 -0.70 -10.48 -6.45
CA ALA A 91 -1.16 -10.09 -7.79
C ALA A 91 -0.51 -8.80 -8.34
N PRO A 92 -0.31 -7.71 -7.57
CA PRO A 92 0.39 -6.53 -8.07
C PRO A 92 1.86 -6.80 -8.41
N ILE A 93 2.51 -7.72 -7.69
CA ILE A 93 3.90 -8.13 -7.95
C ILE A 93 3.95 -8.87 -9.29
N GLU A 94 3.05 -9.83 -9.50
CA GLU A 94 2.94 -10.58 -10.75
C GLU A 94 2.70 -9.65 -11.95
N ALA A 95 1.76 -8.70 -11.82
CA ALA A 95 1.47 -7.76 -12.91
C ALA A 95 2.67 -6.88 -13.28
N SER A 96 3.49 -6.49 -12.29
CA SER A 96 4.72 -5.74 -12.52
C SER A 96 5.77 -6.62 -13.21
N ARG A 97 5.92 -7.87 -12.78
CA ARG A 97 6.80 -8.88 -13.41
C ARG A 97 6.43 -9.10 -14.87
N ASP A 98 5.16 -9.33 -15.17
CA ASP A 98 4.65 -9.52 -16.53
C ASP A 98 4.98 -8.34 -17.44
N SER A 99 4.82 -7.12 -16.91
CA SER A 99 5.16 -5.89 -17.63
C SER A 99 6.67 -5.81 -17.91
N LEU A 100 7.53 -6.15 -16.95
CA LEU A 100 8.98 -6.16 -17.14
C LEU A 100 9.42 -7.24 -18.14
N HIS A 101 8.83 -8.45 -18.09
CA HIS A 101 9.11 -9.49 -19.06
C HIS A 101 8.68 -9.10 -20.47
N ALA A 102 7.53 -8.46 -20.62
CA ALA A 102 7.09 -7.96 -21.92
C ALA A 102 8.06 -6.91 -22.48
N VAL A 103 8.57 -5.99 -21.64
CA VAL A 103 9.65 -5.07 -22.05
C VAL A 103 10.90 -5.84 -22.47
N TYR A 104 11.34 -6.81 -21.66
CA TYR A 104 12.52 -7.62 -21.96
C TYR A 104 12.40 -8.32 -23.32
N LEU A 105 11.23 -8.93 -23.61
CA LEU A 105 10.97 -9.59 -24.89
C LEU A 105 10.96 -8.62 -26.07
N MET A 106 10.40 -7.42 -25.88
CA MET A 106 10.44 -6.38 -26.91
C MET A 106 11.88 -5.95 -27.20
N LEU A 107 12.68 -5.72 -26.16
CA LEU A 107 14.06 -5.22 -26.27
C LEU A 107 15.09 -6.29 -26.70
N SER A 108 14.78 -7.57 -26.49
CA SER A 108 15.66 -8.68 -26.90
C SER A 108 15.42 -9.14 -28.34
N ASN A 109 14.25 -8.83 -28.91
CA ASN A 109 13.98 -9.13 -30.32
C ASN A 109 14.77 -8.16 -31.23
N TYR A 110 15.65 -8.69 -32.07
CA TYR A 110 16.44 -7.88 -33.01
C TYR A 110 15.57 -7.40 -34.18
N SER A 111 14.79 -6.34 -33.96
CA SER A 111 14.04 -5.63 -35.00
C SER A 111 14.45 -4.16 -35.06
N ASP A 112 14.30 -3.54 -36.24
CA ASP A 112 14.30 -2.08 -36.35
C ASP A 112 13.14 -1.52 -35.51
N TYR A 113 13.46 -0.97 -34.35
CA TYR A 113 12.49 -0.37 -33.45
C TYR A 113 11.89 0.88 -34.07
N SER A 114 10.58 0.91 -34.23
CA SER A 114 9.89 2.14 -34.58
C SER A 114 9.81 3.07 -33.36
N ASN A 115 9.56 4.36 -33.60
CA ASN A 115 9.26 5.30 -32.52
C ASN A 115 8.06 4.84 -31.67
N LYS A 116 7.12 4.11 -32.26
CA LYS A 116 5.98 3.55 -31.54
C LYS A 116 6.39 2.46 -30.56
N ASP A 117 7.30 1.56 -30.95
CA ASP A 117 7.79 0.49 -30.08
C ASP A 117 8.53 1.08 -28.87
N MET A 118 9.25 2.19 -29.09
CA MET A 118 9.94 2.95 -28.05
C MET A 118 8.97 3.60 -27.06
N GLU A 119 7.91 4.24 -27.55
CA GLU A 119 6.83 4.75 -26.71
C GLU A 119 6.13 3.62 -25.93
N ASP A 120 5.98 2.45 -26.54
CA ASP A 120 5.39 1.26 -25.92
C ASP A 120 6.26 0.74 -24.78
N VAL A 121 7.58 0.62 -24.98
CA VAL A 121 8.56 0.26 -23.94
C VAL A 121 8.48 1.25 -22.77
N GLN A 122 8.52 2.56 -23.05
CA GLN A 122 8.44 3.57 -22.00
C GLN A 122 7.13 3.51 -21.22
N ARG A 123 6.00 3.32 -21.92
CA ARG A 123 4.69 3.21 -21.27
C ARG A 123 4.62 1.98 -20.36
N MET A 124 5.18 0.86 -20.82
CA MET A 124 5.18 -0.39 -20.07
C MET A 124 6.10 -0.31 -18.85
N LEU A 125 7.29 0.30 -18.97
CA LEU A 125 8.16 0.59 -17.83
C LEU A 125 7.47 1.50 -16.80
N LYS A 126 6.79 2.56 -17.23
CA LYS A 126 6.00 3.41 -16.33
C LYS A 126 4.88 2.64 -15.65
N SER A 127 4.21 1.74 -16.37
CA SER A 127 3.16 0.89 -15.82
C SER A 127 3.70 -0.07 -14.77
N ALA A 128 4.82 -0.75 -15.06
CA ALA A 128 5.49 -1.65 -14.13
C ALA A 128 5.93 -0.94 -12.85
N ALA A 129 6.43 0.29 -12.99
CA ALA A 129 6.96 1.10 -11.92
C ALA A 129 5.88 1.87 -11.13
N ARG A 130 4.63 1.90 -11.61
CA ARG A 130 3.50 2.60 -10.94
C ARG A 130 3.31 2.13 -9.51
N ASP A 131 3.51 0.85 -9.27
CA ASP A 131 3.33 0.27 -7.95
C ASP A 131 4.46 0.62 -6.98
N CYS A 132 5.57 1.24 -7.42
CA CYS A 132 6.65 1.60 -6.51
C CYS A 132 7.62 2.75 -6.88
N VAL A 133 7.22 3.73 -7.70
CA VAL A 133 8.01 4.96 -7.91
C VAL A 133 7.42 6.13 -7.12
N LEU A 134 8.24 6.70 -6.22
CA LEU A 134 7.99 8.02 -5.65
C LEU A 134 8.14 9.05 -6.78
N LYS A 135 7.06 9.74 -7.14
CA LYS A 135 7.09 10.75 -8.19
C LYS A 135 8.09 11.86 -7.87
N ASP A 136 8.87 12.27 -8.88
CA ASP A 136 9.83 13.37 -8.77
C ASP A 136 9.19 14.63 -8.17
N ARG A 137 9.83 15.13 -7.12
CA ARG A 137 9.32 16.14 -6.18
C ARG A 137 9.44 17.59 -6.67
N ASN A 138 9.13 17.87 -7.94
CA ASN A 138 9.46 19.17 -8.54
C ASN A 138 8.27 19.92 -9.20
N SER A 139 7.08 20.01 -8.58
CA SER A 139 6.14 21.08 -8.96
C SER A 139 5.20 21.54 -7.85
N PHE A 140 5.13 22.86 -7.72
CA PHE A 140 4.35 23.72 -6.82
C PHE A 140 2.83 23.41 -6.72
N VAL A 141 2.29 22.46 -7.49
CA VAL A 141 0.90 21.96 -7.39
C VAL A 141 0.77 20.84 -6.33
N GLN A 142 1.69 20.80 -5.36
CA GLN A 142 1.75 19.78 -4.33
C GLN A 142 0.76 20.02 -3.16
N PHE A 143 0.12 21.19 -3.10
CA PHE A 143 -0.77 21.56 -1.99
C PHE A 143 -2.24 21.14 -2.19
N GLN A 144 -2.61 20.65 -3.38
CA GLN A 144 -3.93 20.04 -3.63
C GLN A 144 -3.87 18.52 -3.80
N ALA A 145 -2.69 17.96 -4.08
CA ALA A 145 -2.43 16.51 -4.02
C ALA A 145 -2.10 16.01 -2.60
N SER A 146 -1.87 16.91 -1.65
CA SER A 146 -1.51 16.61 -0.25
C SER A 146 -2.60 15.92 0.58
N THR A 147 -3.75 15.58 -0.02
CA THR A 147 -4.75 14.67 0.58
C THR A 147 -4.70 13.24 0.02
N GLY A 148 -3.85 12.98 -0.99
CA GLY A 148 -3.60 11.64 -1.53
C GLY A 148 -2.26 11.12 -1.03
N VAL A 149 -2.28 10.23 -0.04
CA VAL A 149 -1.08 9.47 0.36
C VAL A 149 -0.68 8.61 -0.84
N GLU A 150 0.30 9.05 -1.62
CA GLU A 150 0.91 8.20 -2.66
C GLU A 150 1.71 7.09 -1.96
N VAL A 151 1.06 5.96 -1.72
CA VAL A 151 1.70 4.78 -1.13
C VAL A 151 2.14 3.89 -2.29
N CYS A 152 3.45 3.60 -2.40
CA CYS A 152 3.89 2.47 -3.21
C CYS A 152 3.03 1.26 -2.80
N THR A 153 2.31 0.66 -3.76
CA THR A 153 1.43 -0.51 -3.49
C THR A 153 2.22 -1.60 -2.79
N PHE A 154 3.50 -1.79 -3.14
CA PHE A 154 4.38 -2.76 -2.48
C PHE A 154 4.65 -2.43 -1.01
N GLN A 155 4.67 -1.15 -0.62
CA GLN A 155 4.74 -0.75 0.79
C GLN A 155 3.48 -1.15 1.56
N LEU A 156 2.29 -1.04 0.95
CA LEU A 156 1.05 -1.53 1.55
C LEU A 156 1.08 -3.05 1.69
N ILE A 157 1.60 -3.76 0.70
CA ILE A 157 1.74 -5.21 0.72
C ILE A 157 2.66 -5.66 1.86
N VAL A 158 3.85 -5.05 2.03
CA VAL A 158 4.75 -5.37 3.16
C VAL A 158 4.07 -5.11 4.49
N LYS A 159 3.47 -3.93 4.66
CA LYS A 159 2.76 -3.58 5.90
C LYS A 159 1.63 -4.54 6.20
N ASN A 160 0.91 -5.00 5.18
CA ASN A 160 -0.14 -5.99 5.34
C ASN A 160 0.46 -7.36 5.70
N ALA A 161 1.40 -7.89 4.94
CA ALA A 161 2.01 -9.20 5.16
C ALA A 161 2.65 -9.30 6.55
N ALA A 162 3.48 -8.32 6.91
CA ALA A 162 4.22 -8.30 8.17
C ALA A 162 3.40 -7.84 9.39
N SER A 163 2.10 -7.53 9.26
CA SER A 163 1.31 -6.94 10.35
C SER A 163 1.10 -7.86 11.57
N LEU A 164 1.40 -9.17 11.45
CA LEU A 164 1.32 -10.13 12.56
C LEU A 164 2.69 -10.39 13.22
N LEU A 165 3.75 -9.83 12.63
CA LEU A 165 5.13 -9.94 13.12
C LEU A 165 5.44 -8.77 14.06
N GLY A 166 6.43 -8.98 14.94
CA GLY A 166 6.96 -7.91 15.78
C GLY A 166 7.68 -6.84 14.96
N ASN A 167 7.85 -5.64 15.51
CA ASN A 167 8.58 -4.58 14.81
C ASN A 167 10.07 -4.88 14.62
N GLU A 168 10.66 -5.66 15.51
CA GLU A 168 12.06 -6.10 15.47
C GLU A 168 12.21 -7.50 14.88
N ASP A 169 11.14 -8.05 14.29
CA ASP A 169 11.17 -9.37 13.68
C ASP A 169 12.09 -9.35 12.44
N PRO A 170 13.09 -10.24 12.36
CA PRO A 170 14.05 -10.24 11.25
C PRO A 170 13.39 -10.44 9.89
N ILE A 171 12.30 -11.22 9.82
CA ILE A 171 11.58 -11.47 8.56
C ILE A 171 10.92 -10.18 8.07
N LYS A 172 10.32 -9.40 8.98
CA LYS A 172 9.74 -8.09 8.66
C LYS A 172 10.82 -7.10 8.19
N LEU A 173 11.93 -7.01 8.93
CA LEU A 173 13.03 -6.10 8.59
C LEU A 173 13.66 -6.44 7.24
N GLU A 174 13.81 -7.74 6.93
CA GLU A 174 14.32 -8.19 5.65
C GLU A 174 13.36 -7.87 4.50
N ALA A 175 12.04 -8.09 4.67
CA ALA A 175 11.05 -7.72 3.67
C ALA A 175 11.02 -6.20 3.41
N GLU A 176 11.15 -5.38 4.45
CA GLU A 176 11.26 -3.93 4.33
C GLU A 176 12.57 -3.49 3.64
N SER A 177 13.68 -4.21 3.85
CA SER A 177 14.94 -3.96 3.14
C SER A 177 14.81 -4.29 1.66
N ARG A 178 14.25 -5.46 1.33
CA ARG A 178 14.01 -5.89 -0.07
C ARG A 178 13.10 -4.92 -0.82
N LEU A 179 12.13 -4.30 -0.14
CA LEU A 179 11.31 -3.23 -0.71
C LEU A 179 12.15 -2.00 -1.08
N LYS A 180 13.09 -1.58 -0.22
CA LYS A 180 13.97 -0.43 -0.51
C LYS A 180 14.85 -0.70 -1.72
N ASP A 181 15.41 -1.91 -1.79
CA ASP A 181 16.23 -2.34 -2.93
C ASP A 181 15.40 -2.32 -4.22
N LEU A 182 14.17 -2.84 -4.18
CA LEU A 182 13.25 -2.82 -5.32
C LEU A 182 12.90 -1.41 -5.80
N VAL A 183 12.60 -0.49 -4.87
CA VAL A 183 12.36 0.93 -5.20
C VAL A 183 13.58 1.54 -5.87
N SER A 184 14.78 1.24 -5.37
CA SER A 184 16.04 1.74 -5.92
C SER A 184 16.26 1.20 -7.34
N SER A 185 15.99 -0.08 -7.59
CA SER A 185 16.08 -0.70 -8.91
C SER A 185 15.11 -0.06 -9.90
N PHE A 186 13.84 0.13 -9.53
CA PHE A 186 12.87 0.83 -10.39
C PHE A 186 13.27 2.28 -10.68
N THR A 187 13.80 2.99 -9.68
CA THR A 187 14.27 4.37 -9.86
C THR A 187 15.43 4.43 -10.85
N SER A 188 16.38 3.49 -10.73
CA SER A 188 17.56 3.39 -11.61
C SER A 188 17.16 3.02 -13.04
N LEU A 189 16.29 2.01 -13.19
CA LEU A 189 15.74 1.60 -14.49
C LEU A 189 14.99 2.74 -15.18
N ASN A 190 14.18 3.49 -14.43
CA ASN A 190 13.40 4.59 -14.97
C ASN A 190 14.30 5.75 -15.44
N SER A 191 15.32 6.14 -14.67
CA SER A 191 16.33 7.13 -15.10
C SER A 191 17.07 6.66 -16.36
N LEU A 192 17.55 5.42 -16.38
CA LEU A 192 18.25 4.85 -17.53
C LEU A 192 17.38 4.83 -18.79
N ALA A 193 16.11 4.44 -18.66
CA ALA A 193 15.20 4.33 -19.80
C ALA A 193 14.77 5.68 -20.40
N TYR A 194 14.83 6.77 -19.63
CA TYR A 194 14.56 8.13 -20.13
C TYR A 194 15.78 8.80 -20.75
N GLU A 195 16.95 8.58 -20.18
CA GLU A 195 18.19 9.27 -20.59
C GLU A 195 18.86 8.61 -21.80
N THR A 196 18.58 7.33 -22.05
CA THR A 196 19.36 6.54 -22.99
C THR A 196 18.64 6.32 -24.32
N ASP A 197 19.34 6.53 -25.44
CA ASP A 197 18.87 6.13 -26.76
C ASP A 197 18.96 4.60 -26.93
N ILE A 198 17.83 3.92 -26.79
CA ILE A 198 17.69 2.44 -26.88
C ILE A 198 17.89 1.94 -28.33
N GLN A 199 17.88 2.81 -29.35
CA GLN A 199 18.22 2.39 -30.71
C GLN A 199 19.69 1.94 -30.81
N VAL A 200 20.56 2.51 -29.97
CA VAL A 200 21.97 2.12 -29.88
C VAL A 200 22.08 0.76 -29.17
N ASN A 201 22.69 -0.23 -29.83
CA ASN A 201 22.76 -1.60 -29.30
C ASN A 201 23.39 -1.70 -27.89
N SER A 202 24.48 -0.98 -27.62
CA SER A 202 25.13 -0.98 -26.30
C SER A 202 24.25 -0.37 -25.20
N ASN A 203 23.41 0.59 -25.57
CA ASN A 203 22.48 1.24 -24.66
C ASN A 203 21.27 0.35 -24.38
N ARG A 204 20.74 -0.29 -25.43
CA ARG A 204 19.70 -1.31 -25.30
C ARG A 204 20.11 -2.44 -24.37
N GLN A 205 21.35 -2.92 -24.51
CA GLN A 205 21.87 -3.95 -23.61
C GLN A 205 21.88 -3.48 -22.16
N LYS A 206 22.31 -2.25 -21.87
CA LYS A 206 22.26 -1.70 -20.51
C LYS A 206 20.84 -1.63 -19.96
N VAL A 207 19.86 -1.25 -20.79
CA VAL A 207 18.44 -1.24 -20.38
C VAL A 207 17.94 -2.66 -20.13
N LEU A 208 18.28 -3.63 -20.98
CA LEU A 208 17.97 -5.05 -20.76
C LEU A 208 18.56 -5.58 -19.45
N ASP A 209 19.83 -5.27 -19.18
CA ASP A 209 20.51 -5.66 -17.94
C ASP A 209 19.80 -5.04 -16.73
N ALA A 210 19.45 -3.75 -16.78
CA ALA A 210 18.71 -3.07 -15.71
C ALA A 210 17.27 -3.61 -15.53
N VAL A 211 16.61 -4.04 -16.61
CA VAL A 211 15.30 -4.72 -16.54
C VAL A 211 15.45 -6.05 -15.79
N ASN A 212 16.46 -6.86 -16.14
CA ASN A 212 16.74 -8.11 -15.45
C ASN A 212 17.08 -7.90 -13.97
N ASP A 213 17.93 -6.92 -13.65
CA ASP A 213 18.24 -6.57 -12.25
C ASP A 213 16.99 -6.17 -11.46
N THR A 214 16.04 -5.49 -12.12
CA THR A 214 14.77 -5.11 -11.51
C THR A 214 13.85 -6.31 -11.30
N ILE A 215 13.78 -7.25 -12.26
CA ILE A 215 13.06 -8.52 -12.12
C ILE A 215 13.64 -9.32 -10.95
N ASP A 216 14.95 -9.46 -10.87
CA ASP A 216 15.63 -10.17 -9.77
C ASP A 216 15.32 -9.53 -8.40
N SER A 217 15.28 -8.19 -8.35
CA SER A 217 14.89 -7.47 -7.14
C SER A 217 13.42 -7.68 -6.79
N LEU A 218 12.54 -7.80 -7.79
CA LEU A 218 11.11 -8.05 -7.61
C LEU A 218 10.86 -9.47 -7.09
N ASP A 219 11.61 -10.46 -7.59
CA ASP A 219 11.56 -11.84 -7.11
C ASP A 219 12.05 -11.96 -5.67
N LYS A 220 13.14 -11.25 -5.34
CA LYS A 220 13.62 -11.14 -3.96
C LYS A 220 12.56 -10.49 -3.06
N PHE A 221 11.90 -9.44 -3.52
CA PHE A 221 10.82 -8.80 -2.78
C PHE A 221 9.63 -9.74 -2.56
N GLU A 222 9.18 -10.44 -3.61
CA GLU A 222 8.10 -11.43 -3.52
C GLU A 222 8.41 -12.50 -2.47
N LYS A 223 9.66 -13.01 -2.48
CA LYS A 223 10.12 -13.97 -1.48
C LYS A 223 9.96 -13.42 -0.06
N GLY A 224 10.37 -12.18 0.19
CA GLY A 224 10.19 -11.54 1.51
C GLY A 224 8.74 -11.44 1.95
N ILE A 225 7.81 -11.21 1.00
CA ILE A 225 6.36 -11.23 1.28
C ILE A 225 5.89 -12.64 1.62
N LYS A 226 6.34 -13.65 0.87
CA LYS A 226 6.02 -15.05 1.13
C LYS A 226 6.54 -15.51 2.49
N ASP A 227 7.76 -15.13 2.85
CA ASP A 227 8.36 -15.41 4.15
C ASP A 227 7.55 -14.77 5.29
N CYS A 228 7.08 -13.51 5.13
CA CYS A 228 6.17 -12.87 6.10
C CYS A 228 4.84 -13.61 6.26
N LEU A 229 4.37 -14.25 5.19
CA LEU A 229 3.11 -15.00 5.15
C LEU A 229 3.30 -16.48 5.50
N GLU A 230 4.53 -16.97 5.61
CA GLU A 230 4.89 -18.39 5.77
C GLU A 230 4.26 -19.29 4.69
N ILE A 231 4.45 -18.92 3.42
CA ILE A 231 3.97 -19.66 2.22
C ILE A 231 5.08 -19.91 1.20
#